data_AF-A0A7C1ANG2-F1
#
_entry.id   AF-A0A7C1ANG2-F1
#
_cell.length_a   1.000
_cell.length_b   1.000
_cell.length_c   1.000
_cell.angle_alpha   90.00
_cell.angle_beta   90.00
_cell.angle_gamma   90.00
#
_symmetry.space_group_name_H-M   'P 1'
#
loop_
_entity.id
_entity.type
_entity.pdbx_description
1 polymer ?
#
loop_
_entity_poly.entity_id
_entity_poly.type
_entity_poly.pdbx_seq_one_letter_code
_entity_poly.pdbx_strand_id
1 'polypeptide(L)'
;MIWKRFAFFILLVALLPHNLPAHVRQIEQDYLQGKIDKVEYMKLMGYRRFAPEKLPEKYRETLSEPLKCGTSIIANLKMNWQKLSIQDQQLFANLLGRPNLPYSYMSPEGLFKLHYATAGYNAVNNTDADGNGVPDYVEEAGKIFDYCYHFEIDTLGYKKPPVDDVNDPAVDVYFSNSVDYGETRWDESGTSVPSYIIMNNDFSEMNLPTRGLDGVRVTAAHEFFHVIQLGYIVREMDFYFFEMCAVWMEDRIYDNINDYYQYLRYYLKNTDKPL
;
A
#
# COMPACT_ATOMS: atom_id res chain seq x y z
N MET A 1 -2.45 -35.70 -35.50
CA MET A 1 -2.16 -36.78 -34.53
C MET A 1 -1.11 -36.25 -33.57
N ILE A 2 -1.30 -36.48 -32.26
CA ILE A 2 -0.45 -36.10 -31.10
C ILE A 2 -1.00 -34.92 -30.29
N TRP A 3 -2.01 -35.27 -29.50
CA TRP A 3 -2.26 -34.72 -28.18
C TRP A 3 -1.15 -35.21 -27.23
N LYS A 4 -0.45 -34.33 -26.51
CA LYS A 4 0.32 -34.71 -25.31
C LYS A 4 0.28 -33.62 -24.24
N ARG A 5 -0.54 -33.90 -23.22
CA ARG A 5 -0.25 -33.78 -21.78
C ARG A 5 0.00 -32.38 -21.21
N PHE A 6 -1.07 -31.74 -20.74
CA PHE A 6 -0.98 -30.94 -19.50
C PHE A 6 -1.44 -31.83 -18.35
N ALA A 7 -0.47 -32.35 -17.60
CA ALA A 7 -0.69 -33.07 -16.36
C ALA A 7 -0.84 -32.06 -15.23
N PHE A 8 -1.89 -32.26 -14.44
CA PHE A 8 -2.13 -31.65 -13.14
C PHE A 8 -0.86 -31.61 -12.27
N PHE A 9 -0.44 -30.41 -11.88
CA PHE A 9 0.40 -30.22 -10.69
C PHE A 9 -0.50 -29.70 -9.56
N ILE A 10 -1.13 -30.62 -8.82
CA ILE A 10 -1.52 -30.34 -7.44
C ILE A 10 -0.23 -30.49 -6.65
N LEU A 11 0.49 -29.40 -6.42
CA LEU A 11 1.56 -29.41 -5.46
C LEU A 11 0.94 -29.31 -4.07
N LEU A 12 1.20 -30.35 -3.28
CA LEU A 12 0.92 -30.45 -1.85
C LEU A 12 1.52 -29.23 -1.12
N VAL A 13 0.70 -28.24 -0.75
CA VAL A 13 1.08 -27.25 0.27
C VAL A 13 0.79 -27.86 1.62
N ALA A 14 1.64 -28.79 2.04
CA ALA A 14 1.74 -29.22 3.42
C ALA A 14 3.20 -29.01 3.85
N LEU A 15 3.36 -28.36 5.00
CA LEU A 15 4.60 -28.11 5.76
C LEU A 15 5.28 -26.74 5.52
N LEU A 16 4.63 -25.68 6.00
CA LEU A 16 5.34 -24.58 6.67
C LEU A 16 4.57 -24.17 7.94
N PRO A 17 5.10 -24.40 9.14
CA PRO A 17 4.49 -23.93 10.37
C PRO A 17 4.96 -22.50 10.65
N HIS A 18 4.33 -21.53 9.99
CA HIS A 18 4.14 -20.21 10.59
C HIS A 18 2.65 -20.04 10.84
N ASN A 19 2.27 -20.16 12.11
CA ASN A 19 0.93 -19.84 12.56
C ASN A 19 0.79 -18.32 12.49
N LEU A 20 -0.01 -17.82 11.54
CA LEU A 20 -0.55 -16.45 11.56
C LEU A 20 -1.06 -16.16 12.98
N PRO A 21 -0.47 -15.20 13.74
CA PRO A 21 -0.82 -15.01 15.14
C PRO A 21 -2.31 -14.70 15.32
N ALA A 22 -2.86 -15.11 16.46
CA ALA A 22 -4.30 -15.14 16.65
C ALA A 22 -4.99 -13.78 16.83
N HIS A 23 -4.23 -12.70 16.96
CA HIS A 23 -4.67 -11.50 17.68
C HIS A 23 -4.96 -10.29 16.79
N VAL A 24 -4.36 -10.19 15.57
CA VAL A 24 -4.81 -9.28 14.50
C VAL A 24 -6.29 -9.45 14.18
N ARG A 25 -6.75 -10.69 14.35
CA ARG A 25 -8.11 -11.11 14.04
C ARG A 25 -9.14 -10.52 14.98
N GLN A 26 -8.80 -10.00 16.16
CA GLN A 26 -9.83 -9.73 17.16
C GLN A 26 -10.72 -8.52 16.81
N ILE A 27 -10.16 -7.42 16.28
CA ILE A 27 -10.95 -6.25 15.84
C ILE A 27 -11.91 -6.69 14.71
N GLU A 28 -11.36 -7.38 13.72
CA GLU A 28 -12.12 -7.88 12.58
C GLU A 28 -13.16 -8.94 12.96
N GLN A 29 -12.81 -9.89 13.83
CA GLN A 29 -13.71 -10.94 14.32
C GLN A 29 -14.85 -10.33 15.12
N ASP A 30 -14.55 -9.35 15.97
CA ASP A 30 -15.59 -8.65 16.73
C ASP A 30 -16.53 -7.90 15.78
N TYR A 31 -16.02 -7.32 14.68
CA TYR A 31 -16.87 -6.71 13.65
C TYR A 31 -17.73 -7.74 12.91
N LEU A 32 -17.14 -8.84 12.43
CA LEU A 32 -17.84 -9.92 11.72
C LEU A 32 -18.89 -10.62 12.61
N GLN A 33 -18.65 -10.68 13.91
CA GLN A 33 -19.60 -11.24 14.89
C GLN A 33 -20.64 -10.21 15.36
N GLY A 34 -20.62 -8.98 14.83
CA GLY A 34 -21.55 -7.91 15.18
C GLY A 34 -21.38 -7.35 16.59
N LYS A 35 -20.24 -7.61 17.25
CA LYS A 35 -19.93 -7.08 18.59
C LYS A 35 -19.51 -5.61 18.55
N ILE A 36 -18.97 -5.16 17.42
CA ILE A 36 -18.69 -3.75 17.14
C ILE A 36 -19.33 -3.39 15.80
N ASP A 37 -19.76 -2.15 15.65
CA ASP A 37 -20.31 -1.67 14.38
C ASP A 37 -19.20 -1.25 13.40
N LYS A 38 -19.61 -0.84 12.19
CA LYS A 38 -18.66 -0.41 11.15
C LYS A 38 -17.86 0.82 11.55
N VAL A 39 -18.47 1.78 12.25
CA VAL A 39 -17.80 3.03 12.65
C VAL A 39 -16.70 2.73 13.66
N GLU A 40 -17.00 1.89 14.65
CA GLU A 40 -16.04 1.43 15.63
C GLU A 40 -14.92 0.61 14.98
N TYR A 41 -15.25 -0.30 14.06
CA TYR A 41 -14.27 -1.07 13.29
C TYR A 41 -13.28 -0.16 12.56
N MET A 42 -13.77 0.81 11.77
CA MET A 42 -12.92 1.73 11.01
C MET A 42 -12.03 2.58 11.93
N LYS A 43 -12.59 3.11 13.02
CA LYS A 43 -11.84 3.88 14.02
C LYS A 43 -10.72 3.05 14.63
N LEU A 44 -11.00 1.80 15.01
CA LEU A 44 -10.01 0.89 15.59
C LEU A 44 -8.92 0.50 14.59
N MET A 45 -9.27 0.30 13.30
CA MET A 45 -8.27 0.07 12.25
C MET A 45 -7.38 1.30 12.04
N GLY A 46 -7.96 2.51 12.06
CA GLY A 46 -7.20 3.76 12.03
C GLY A 46 -6.27 3.92 13.24
N TYR A 47 -6.74 3.65 14.46
CA TYR A 47 -5.90 3.66 15.66
C TYR A 47 -4.79 2.63 15.57
N ARG A 48 -5.08 1.40 15.17
CA ARG A 48 -4.06 0.35 14.99
C ARG A 48 -2.91 0.83 14.12
N ARG A 49 -3.22 1.55 13.04
CA ARG A 49 -2.23 2.05 12.10
C ARG A 49 -1.46 3.26 12.62
N PHE A 50 -2.16 4.28 13.12
CA PHE A 50 -1.56 5.60 13.34
C PHE A 50 -1.40 6.01 14.81
N ALA A 51 -2.12 5.35 15.71
CA ALA A 51 -2.17 5.69 17.13
C ALA A 51 -2.42 4.43 17.98
N PRO A 52 -1.55 3.39 17.90
CA PRO A 52 -1.80 2.09 18.52
C PRO A 52 -1.97 2.19 20.04
N GLU A 53 -1.43 3.22 20.68
CA GLU A 53 -1.61 3.52 22.10
C GLU A 53 -3.07 3.85 22.47
N LYS A 54 -3.89 4.28 21.50
CA LYS A 54 -5.33 4.54 21.68
C LYS A 54 -6.20 3.29 21.57
N LEU A 55 -5.65 2.15 21.14
CA LEU A 55 -6.42 0.91 21.08
C LEU A 55 -6.92 0.51 22.49
N PRO A 56 -8.12 -0.05 22.64
CA PRO A 56 -8.51 -0.77 23.86
C PRO A 56 -7.52 -1.89 24.21
N GLU A 57 -7.33 -2.18 25.49
CA GLU A 57 -6.38 -3.20 25.96
C GLU A 57 -6.60 -4.58 25.32
N LYS A 58 -7.88 -4.98 25.14
CA LYS A 58 -8.24 -6.23 24.43
C LYS A 58 -7.76 -6.31 22.97
N TYR A 59 -7.32 -5.20 22.39
CA TYR A 59 -6.77 -5.11 21.05
C TYR A 59 -5.29 -4.69 21.04
N ARG A 60 -4.66 -4.50 22.22
CA ARG A 60 -3.30 -3.96 22.35
C ARG A 60 -2.15 -4.97 22.27
N GLU A 61 -2.40 -6.29 22.20
CA GLU A 61 -1.31 -7.26 22.24
C GLU A 61 -0.90 -7.88 20.89
N THR A 62 0.41 -7.74 20.63
CA THR A 62 1.22 -8.13 19.47
C THR A 62 0.78 -7.55 18.13
N LEU A 63 1.39 -6.41 17.78
CA LEU A 63 1.65 -6.01 16.40
C LEU A 63 2.27 -7.21 15.69
N SER A 64 1.46 -7.96 14.94
CA SER A 64 1.97 -9.04 14.12
C SER A 64 1.46 -8.85 12.72
N GLU A 65 2.43 -8.90 11.82
CA GLU A 65 2.35 -8.76 10.38
C GLU A 65 2.21 -7.32 9.90
N PRO A 66 3.18 -6.88 9.09
CA PRO A 66 3.07 -5.62 8.37
C PRO A 66 1.83 -5.70 7.49
N LEU A 67 0.98 -4.66 7.54
CA LEU A 67 -0.13 -4.56 6.60
C LEU A 67 0.51 -4.35 5.22
N LYS A 68 0.04 -5.05 4.18
CA LYS A 68 0.59 -4.87 2.85
C LYS A 68 0.34 -3.44 2.35
N CYS A 69 -0.93 -3.09 2.32
CA CYS A 69 -1.45 -1.86 1.75
C CYS A 69 -2.37 -1.15 2.73
N GLY A 70 -2.08 0.12 3.04
CA GLY A 70 -2.89 0.96 3.94
C GLY A 70 -4.10 1.61 3.25
N THR A 71 -4.19 1.56 1.92
CA THR A 71 -5.14 2.31 1.09
C THR A 71 -6.60 2.09 1.52
N SER A 72 -7.01 0.84 1.74
CA SER A 72 -8.36 0.52 2.22
C SER A 72 -8.68 1.12 3.60
N ILE A 73 -7.70 1.24 4.51
CA ILE A 73 -7.91 1.90 5.82
C ILE A 73 -8.12 3.40 5.62
N ILE A 74 -7.30 4.04 4.77
CA ILE A 74 -7.45 5.46 4.42
C ILE A 74 -8.83 5.72 3.84
N ALA A 75 -9.25 4.89 2.90
CA ALA A 75 -10.55 4.98 2.24
C ALA A 75 -11.71 4.91 3.22
N ASN A 76 -11.70 3.91 4.11
CA ASN A 76 -12.72 3.74 5.12
C ASN A 76 -12.84 4.98 6.02
N LEU A 77 -11.71 5.53 6.48
CA LEU A 77 -11.68 6.76 7.30
C LEU A 77 -12.24 7.96 6.53
N LYS A 78 -11.76 8.22 5.30
CA LYS A 78 -12.17 9.38 4.50
C LYS A 78 -13.64 9.31 4.07
N MET A 79 -14.11 8.15 3.61
CA MET A 79 -15.50 7.99 3.14
C MET A 79 -16.52 8.00 4.27
N ASN A 80 -16.11 7.71 5.50
CA ASN A 80 -16.97 7.72 6.67
C ASN A 80 -16.62 8.84 7.66
N TRP A 81 -15.91 9.88 7.20
CA TRP A 81 -15.38 10.95 8.04
C TRP A 81 -16.42 11.58 8.97
N GLN A 82 -17.61 11.87 8.43
CA GLN A 82 -18.72 12.48 9.17
C GLN A 82 -19.35 11.57 10.24
N LYS A 83 -19.04 10.27 10.23
CA LYS A 83 -19.49 9.31 11.26
C LYS A 83 -18.53 9.24 12.44
N LEU A 84 -17.30 9.74 12.30
CA LEU A 84 -16.31 9.77 13.36
C LEU A 84 -16.63 10.89 14.36
N SER A 85 -16.19 10.73 15.61
CA SER A 85 -16.27 11.79 16.61
C SER A 85 -15.41 12.99 16.20
N ILE A 86 -15.74 14.21 16.68
CA ILE A 86 -14.95 15.41 16.38
C ILE A 86 -13.49 15.23 16.83
N GLN A 87 -13.26 14.56 17.98
CA GLN A 87 -11.92 14.27 18.48
C GLN A 87 -11.16 13.33 17.52
N ASP A 88 -11.81 12.32 16.96
CA ASP A 88 -11.20 11.41 16.01
C ASP A 88 -10.92 12.08 14.67
N GLN A 89 -11.83 12.92 14.18
CA GLN A 89 -11.61 13.71 12.98
C GLN A 89 -10.37 14.60 13.13
N GLN A 90 -10.23 15.30 14.27
CA GLN A 90 -9.06 16.14 14.54
C GLN A 90 -7.76 15.32 14.59
N LEU A 91 -7.79 14.16 15.25
CA LEU A 91 -6.64 13.27 15.32
C LEU A 91 -6.22 12.78 13.92
N PHE A 92 -7.15 12.18 13.17
CA PHE A 92 -6.85 11.62 11.86
C PHE A 92 -6.52 12.69 10.82
N ALA A 93 -7.06 13.92 10.95
CA ALA A 93 -6.73 15.00 10.01
C ALA A 93 -5.23 15.33 10.07
N ASN A 94 -4.68 15.35 11.28
CA ASN A 94 -3.25 15.58 11.48
C ASN A 94 -2.38 14.42 10.95
N LEU A 95 -2.86 13.18 11.06
CA LEU A 95 -2.12 11.98 10.66
C LEU A 95 -2.20 11.70 9.14
N LEU A 96 -3.29 12.10 8.51
CA LEU A 96 -3.55 11.86 7.10
C LEU A 96 -3.02 12.95 6.16
N GLY A 97 -2.56 14.09 6.71
CA GLY A 97 -1.96 15.15 5.91
C GLY A 97 -0.76 14.69 5.09
N ARG A 98 -0.47 15.41 4.00
CA ARG A 98 0.72 15.14 3.17
C ARG A 98 2.00 15.26 4.01
N PRO A 99 2.95 14.31 3.89
CA PRO A 99 4.25 14.47 4.50
C PRO A 99 4.98 15.70 3.97
N ASN A 100 5.64 16.43 4.86
CA ASN A 100 6.55 17.50 4.49
C ASN A 100 7.98 17.00 4.63
N LEU A 101 8.62 16.66 3.52
CA LEU A 101 9.96 16.08 3.46
C LEU A 101 10.93 17.08 2.81
N PRO A 102 12.21 17.13 3.26
CA PRO A 102 13.14 18.19 2.89
C PRO A 102 13.69 18.09 1.47
N TYR A 103 13.66 16.91 0.84
CA TYR A 103 14.23 16.68 -0.49
C TYR A 103 13.21 16.07 -1.43
N SER A 104 13.38 16.33 -2.72
CA SER A 104 12.64 15.66 -3.79
C SER A 104 13.56 15.34 -4.97
N TYR A 105 13.24 14.26 -5.68
CA TYR A 105 13.90 13.80 -6.89
C TYR A 105 12.85 13.55 -7.96
N MET A 106 13.08 14.06 -9.17
CA MET A 106 12.23 13.75 -10.32
C MET A 106 12.71 12.45 -10.95
N SER A 107 11.81 11.51 -11.23
CA SER A 107 12.16 10.27 -11.92
C SER A 107 12.79 10.57 -13.29
N PRO A 108 13.63 9.68 -13.84
CA PRO A 108 14.31 9.91 -15.12
C PRO A 108 13.39 10.33 -16.27
N GLU A 109 12.15 9.82 -16.31
CA GLU A 109 11.17 10.16 -17.35
C GLU A 109 10.24 11.33 -16.96
N GLY A 110 10.39 11.89 -15.76
CA GLY A 110 9.57 13.02 -15.29
C GLY A 110 8.13 12.67 -14.95
N LEU A 111 7.83 11.39 -14.77
CA LEU A 111 6.48 10.88 -14.49
C LEU A 111 6.16 10.88 -13.00
N PHE A 112 7.18 10.81 -12.14
CA PHE A 112 7.03 10.75 -10.69
C PHE A 112 7.96 11.72 -9.99
N LYS A 113 7.47 12.30 -8.89
CA LYS A 113 8.25 13.10 -7.96
C LYS A 113 8.38 12.39 -6.63
N LEU A 114 9.60 12.02 -6.29
CA LEU A 114 9.92 11.23 -5.12
C LEU A 114 10.42 12.15 -3.99
N HIS A 115 9.63 12.30 -2.93
CA HIS A 115 9.93 13.10 -1.75
C HIS A 115 10.55 12.24 -0.65
N TYR A 116 11.66 12.68 -0.06
CA TYR A 116 12.43 11.88 0.90
C TYR A 116 13.16 12.75 1.94
N ALA A 117 13.60 12.09 3.02
CA ALA A 117 14.55 12.63 3.98
C ALA A 117 15.80 11.73 4.02
N THR A 118 16.95 12.29 4.36
CA THR A 118 18.22 11.53 4.56
C THR A 118 18.63 11.43 6.03
N ALA A 119 17.82 11.99 6.93
CA ALA A 119 18.02 11.97 8.38
C ALA A 119 16.68 12.00 9.12
N GLY A 120 16.70 11.52 10.36
CA GLY A 120 15.52 11.48 11.23
C GLY A 120 14.61 10.28 10.96
N TYR A 121 13.38 10.36 11.46
CA TYR A 121 12.44 9.24 11.50
C TYR A 121 12.06 8.68 10.12
N ASN A 122 12.00 9.55 9.10
CA ASN A 122 11.64 9.20 7.72
C ASN A 122 12.85 9.06 6.78
N ALA A 123 14.05 8.87 7.33
CA ALA A 123 15.26 8.76 6.51
C ALA A 123 15.24 7.52 5.61
N VAL A 124 15.48 7.69 4.32
CA VAL A 124 15.81 6.56 3.43
C VAL A 124 17.27 6.14 3.65
N ASN A 125 17.66 4.99 3.10
CA ASN A 125 19.07 4.65 2.98
C ASN A 125 19.79 5.75 2.18
N ASN A 126 20.74 6.42 2.82
CA ASN A 126 21.41 7.62 2.30
C ASN A 126 22.70 7.32 1.52
N THR A 127 22.93 6.05 1.13
CA THR A 127 24.05 5.68 0.27
C THR A 127 23.90 6.37 -1.08
N ASP A 128 24.93 7.10 -1.48
CA ASP A 128 25.08 7.80 -2.76
C ASP A 128 26.47 7.42 -3.28
N ALA A 129 26.53 6.35 -4.07
CA ALA A 129 27.81 5.74 -4.47
C ALA A 129 28.49 6.49 -5.61
N ASP A 130 27.72 7.19 -6.44
CA ASP A 130 28.22 7.97 -7.56
C ASP A 130 28.49 9.45 -7.20
N GLY A 131 28.02 9.89 -6.03
CA GLY A 131 28.25 11.21 -5.47
C GLY A 131 27.43 12.31 -6.14
N ASN A 132 26.27 11.96 -6.72
CA ASN A 132 25.42 12.90 -7.46
C ASN A 132 24.51 13.75 -6.55
N GLY A 133 24.47 13.46 -5.25
CA GLY A 133 23.68 14.17 -4.24
C GLY A 133 22.28 13.60 -4.01
N VAL A 134 21.91 12.52 -4.68
CA VAL A 134 20.65 11.78 -4.51
C VAL A 134 21.01 10.36 -4.05
N PRO A 135 20.34 9.81 -3.03
CA PRO A 135 20.60 8.43 -2.64
C PRO A 135 20.26 7.45 -3.77
N ASP A 136 21.14 6.48 -4.03
CA ASP A 136 20.98 5.46 -5.08
C ASP A 136 19.61 4.75 -4.98
N TYR A 137 19.13 4.54 -3.75
CA TYR A 137 17.82 3.93 -3.47
C TYR A 137 16.66 4.75 -4.06
N VAL A 138 16.70 6.07 -3.96
CA VAL A 138 15.66 6.98 -4.48
C VAL A 138 15.70 6.99 -6.00
N GLU A 139 16.90 6.97 -6.60
CA GLU A 139 17.04 6.90 -8.05
C GLU A 139 16.51 5.58 -8.63
N GLU A 140 16.85 4.46 -8.01
CA GLU A 140 16.34 3.14 -8.41
C GLU A 140 14.82 3.05 -8.24
N ALA A 141 14.26 3.61 -7.16
CA ALA A 141 12.82 3.69 -7.00
C ALA A 141 12.17 4.52 -8.12
N GLY A 142 12.77 5.64 -8.52
CA GLY A 142 12.30 6.45 -9.65
C GLY A 142 12.23 5.65 -10.95
N LYS A 143 13.30 4.89 -11.27
CA LYS A 143 13.33 4.00 -12.44
C LYS A 143 12.26 2.90 -12.37
N ILE A 144 12.02 2.34 -11.19
CA ILE A 144 10.99 1.32 -10.95
C ILE A 144 9.59 1.90 -11.24
N PHE A 145 9.30 3.10 -10.73
CA PHE A 145 8.01 3.76 -10.97
C PHE A 145 7.78 4.10 -12.45
N ASP A 146 8.80 4.64 -13.14
CA ASP A 146 8.72 4.88 -14.59
C ASP A 146 8.40 3.58 -15.34
N TYR A 147 9.05 2.47 -14.97
CA TYR A 147 8.75 1.15 -15.55
C TYR A 147 7.31 0.68 -15.29
N CYS A 148 6.81 0.80 -14.05
CA CYS A 148 5.42 0.46 -13.73
C CYS A 148 4.43 1.30 -14.55
N TYR A 149 4.71 2.59 -14.73
CA TYR A 149 3.91 3.47 -15.57
C TYR A 149 3.80 2.95 -17.00
N HIS A 150 4.93 2.65 -17.65
CA HIS A 150 4.92 2.15 -19.02
C HIS A 150 4.21 0.80 -19.14
N PHE A 151 4.36 -0.08 -18.15
CA PHE A 151 3.68 -1.34 -18.19
C PHE A 151 2.16 -1.15 -18.06
N GLU A 152 1.70 -0.42 -17.06
CA GLU A 152 0.27 -0.28 -16.79
C GLU A 152 -0.43 0.59 -17.85
N ILE A 153 0.16 1.71 -18.25
CA ILE A 153 -0.49 2.64 -19.18
C ILE A 153 -0.20 2.27 -20.63
N ASP A 154 1.07 2.10 -21.02
CA ASP A 154 1.40 1.92 -22.44
C ASP A 154 1.24 0.46 -22.89
N THR A 155 1.55 -0.51 -22.03
CA THR A 155 1.45 -1.95 -22.37
C THR A 155 0.05 -2.49 -22.13
N LEU A 156 -0.56 -2.21 -20.98
CA LEU A 156 -1.92 -2.70 -20.65
C LEU A 156 -3.05 -1.75 -21.10
N GLY A 157 -2.75 -0.48 -21.40
CA GLY A 157 -3.71 0.47 -21.95
C GLY A 157 -4.62 1.12 -20.90
N TYR A 158 -4.23 1.14 -19.62
CA TYR A 158 -4.98 1.88 -18.60
C TYR A 158 -4.92 3.39 -18.87
N LYS A 159 -5.93 4.11 -18.39
CA LYS A 159 -5.98 5.56 -18.53
C LYS A 159 -4.96 6.19 -17.60
N LYS A 160 -4.35 7.27 -18.07
CA LYS A 160 -3.52 8.15 -17.23
C LYS A 160 -4.37 8.68 -16.06
N PRO A 161 -3.84 8.65 -14.83
CA PRO A 161 -4.56 9.17 -13.68
C PRO A 161 -4.74 10.69 -13.78
N PRO A 162 -5.73 11.28 -13.07
CA PRO A 162 -5.85 12.71 -12.90
C PRO A 162 -4.57 13.30 -12.32
N VAL A 163 -4.23 14.49 -12.80
CA VAL A 163 -3.08 15.26 -12.32
C VAL A 163 -3.51 16.15 -11.16
N ASP A 164 -2.67 16.22 -10.12
CA ASP A 164 -2.88 17.04 -8.93
C ASP A 164 -2.60 18.53 -9.20
N ASP A 165 -1.39 18.85 -9.66
CA ASP A 165 -1.00 20.19 -10.12
C ASP A 165 -0.61 20.19 -11.60
N VAL A 166 -1.32 20.96 -12.42
CA VAL A 166 -1.04 21.07 -13.86
C VAL A 166 0.33 21.69 -14.17
N ASN A 167 0.92 22.43 -13.23
CA ASN A 167 2.26 23.00 -13.36
C ASN A 167 3.36 22.02 -12.90
N ASP A 168 2.97 20.95 -12.21
CA ASP A 168 3.84 19.93 -11.65
C ASP A 168 3.18 18.55 -11.78
N PRO A 169 3.05 18.04 -13.02
CA PRO A 169 2.12 16.96 -13.32
C PRO A 169 2.58 15.56 -12.89
N ALA A 170 3.77 15.46 -12.30
CA ALA A 170 4.33 14.20 -11.85
C ALA A 170 3.54 13.65 -10.67
N VAL A 171 3.36 12.33 -10.60
CA VAL A 171 2.71 11.69 -9.45
C VAL A 171 3.65 11.74 -8.25
N ASP A 172 3.18 12.28 -7.13
CA ASP A 172 3.96 12.35 -5.91
C ASP A 172 4.08 10.98 -5.22
N VAL A 173 5.31 10.65 -4.83
CA VAL A 173 5.65 9.49 -3.99
C VAL A 173 6.42 9.99 -2.78
N TYR A 174 5.93 9.74 -1.57
CA TYR A 174 6.58 10.14 -0.34
C TYR A 174 7.16 8.93 0.39
N PHE A 175 8.47 8.95 0.65
CA PHE A 175 9.11 7.96 1.51
C PHE A 175 8.92 8.35 2.98
N SER A 176 8.10 7.58 3.69
CA SER A 176 7.80 7.81 5.10
C SER A 176 7.91 6.52 5.89
N ASN A 177 8.32 6.64 7.15
CA ASN A 177 8.29 5.51 8.05
C ASN A 177 6.83 5.09 8.30
N SER A 178 6.56 3.82 8.01
CA SER A 178 5.24 3.22 8.04
C SER A 178 5.35 1.78 8.53
N VAL A 179 4.24 1.24 9.04
CA VAL A 179 4.12 -0.17 9.40
C VAL A 179 3.73 -1.06 8.20
N ASP A 180 3.56 -0.46 7.02
CA ASP A 180 3.11 -1.11 5.79
C ASP A 180 4.15 -1.00 4.66
N TYR A 181 3.97 -1.72 3.55
CA TYR A 181 4.77 -1.52 2.34
C TYR A 181 4.45 -0.15 1.72
N GLY A 182 3.16 0.15 1.58
CA GLY A 182 2.70 1.40 0.97
C GLY A 182 1.23 1.70 1.23
N GLU A 183 0.82 2.87 0.77
CA GLU A 183 -0.59 3.23 0.63
C GLU A 183 -0.75 4.37 -0.36
N THR A 184 -1.94 4.47 -0.93
CA THR A 184 -2.37 5.54 -1.82
C THR A 184 -3.35 6.45 -1.09
N ARG A 185 -3.10 7.76 -1.14
CA ARG A 185 -3.89 8.80 -0.49
C ARG A 185 -4.35 9.84 -1.52
N TRP A 186 -5.38 10.59 -1.16
CA TRP A 186 -5.94 11.68 -1.97
C TRP A 186 -6.49 12.77 -1.05
N ASP A 187 -6.43 14.03 -1.45
CA ASP A 187 -6.92 15.15 -0.62
C ASP A 187 -8.37 15.51 -0.92
N GLU A 188 -8.73 15.50 -2.21
CA GLU A 188 -10.00 16.03 -2.68
C GLU A 188 -11.13 15.00 -2.64
N SER A 189 -12.35 15.43 -2.37
CA SER A 189 -13.53 14.59 -2.57
C SER A 189 -13.98 14.65 -4.02
N GLY A 190 -14.15 13.50 -4.66
CA GLY A 190 -14.64 13.44 -6.03
C GLY A 190 -14.97 12.01 -6.45
N THR A 191 -15.62 11.86 -7.61
CA THR A 191 -15.83 10.54 -8.19
C THR A 191 -14.52 9.98 -8.76
N SER A 192 -13.65 10.83 -9.28
CA SER A 192 -12.29 10.52 -9.74
C SER A 192 -11.38 11.56 -9.11
N VAL A 193 -10.25 11.14 -8.54
CA VAL A 193 -9.40 12.05 -7.73
C VAL A 193 -7.93 11.93 -8.11
N PRO A 194 -7.18 13.05 -8.15
CA PRO A 194 -5.73 12.97 -8.11
C PRO A 194 -5.30 12.33 -6.79
N SER A 195 -4.31 11.45 -6.87
CA SER A 195 -3.84 10.67 -5.73
C SER A 195 -2.31 10.65 -5.71
N TYR A 196 -1.75 10.40 -4.54
CA TYR A 196 -0.32 10.31 -4.30
C TYR A 196 -0.01 9.08 -3.46
N ILE A 197 1.24 8.64 -3.52
CA ILE A 197 1.69 7.40 -2.88
C ILE A 197 2.49 7.74 -1.64
N ILE A 198 2.23 7.05 -0.53
CA ILE A 198 3.14 6.95 0.60
C ILE A 198 3.78 5.57 0.52
N MET A 199 5.09 5.54 0.34
CA MET A 199 5.87 4.30 0.33
C MET A 199 6.73 4.23 1.58
N ASN A 200 6.95 3.02 2.09
CA ASN A 200 7.88 2.83 3.19
C ASN A 200 9.27 3.35 2.82
N ASN A 201 9.91 4.06 3.74
CA ASN A 201 11.26 4.58 3.55
C ASN A 201 12.36 3.50 3.68
N ASP A 202 12.05 2.32 4.23
CA ASP A 202 13.03 1.28 4.47
C ASP A 202 12.46 -0.16 4.32
N PHE A 203 12.81 -0.81 3.21
CA PHE A 203 12.50 -2.23 2.96
C PHE A 203 13.59 -3.19 3.46
N SER A 204 14.63 -2.70 4.15
CA SER A 204 15.77 -3.50 4.62
C SER A 204 15.65 -3.92 6.09
N GLU A 205 15.15 -3.04 6.97
CA GLU A 205 15.08 -3.30 8.41
C GLU A 205 13.77 -3.95 8.89
N MET A 206 12.76 -4.01 8.04
CA MET A 206 11.46 -4.56 8.44
C MET A 206 11.44 -6.09 8.40
N ASN A 207 10.58 -6.68 9.25
CA ASN A 207 10.10 -8.07 9.09
C ASN A 207 9.13 -8.18 7.90
N LEU A 208 9.37 -7.44 6.81
CA LEU A 208 8.66 -7.64 5.57
C LEU A 208 9.09 -8.96 4.94
N PRO A 209 8.13 -9.72 4.40
CA PRO A 209 8.46 -10.91 3.64
C PRO A 209 9.31 -10.64 2.39
N THR A 210 9.00 -9.59 1.63
CA THR A 210 9.77 -9.14 0.46
C THR A 210 10.52 -7.86 0.80
N ARG A 211 11.82 -7.82 0.50
CA ARG A 211 12.76 -6.82 1.02
C ARG A 211 13.58 -6.16 -0.08
N GLY A 212 14.23 -5.06 0.29
CA GLY A 212 15.07 -4.29 -0.63
C GLY A 212 14.31 -3.83 -1.88
N LEU A 213 14.99 -3.81 -3.02
CA LEU A 213 14.39 -3.34 -4.28
C LEU A 213 13.24 -4.22 -4.78
N ASP A 214 13.17 -5.51 -4.41
CA ASP A 214 12.02 -6.35 -4.77
C ASP A 214 10.75 -5.90 -4.03
N GLY A 215 10.89 -5.45 -2.78
CA GLY A 215 9.79 -4.85 -2.03
C GLY A 215 9.32 -3.55 -2.67
N VAL A 216 10.26 -2.70 -3.11
CA VAL A 216 9.96 -1.46 -3.84
C VAL A 216 9.22 -1.76 -5.14
N ARG A 217 9.67 -2.75 -5.92
CA ARG A 217 9.04 -3.17 -7.18
C ARG A 217 7.57 -3.54 -7.02
N VAL A 218 7.26 -4.51 -6.14
CA VAL A 218 5.86 -4.93 -5.94
C VAL A 218 5.02 -3.80 -5.35
N THR A 219 5.57 -3.01 -4.43
CA THR A 219 4.84 -1.87 -3.87
C THR A 219 4.55 -0.80 -4.91
N ALA A 220 5.51 -0.49 -5.78
CA ALA A 220 5.32 0.50 -6.85
C ALA A 220 4.23 0.05 -7.83
N ALA A 221 4.25 -1.22 -8.25
CA ALA A 221 3.20 -1.82 -9.08
C ALA A 221 1.82 -1.78 -8.41
N HIS A 222 1.75 -2.11 -7.12
CA HIS A 222 0.49 -2.15 -6.38
C HIS A 222 -0.10 -0.74 -6.19
N GLU A 223 0.69 0.18 -5.64
CA GLU A 223 0.22 1.51 -5.28
C GLU A 223 0.01 2.41 -6.50
N PHE A 224 0.83 2.31 -7.53
CA PHE A 224 0.57 3.06 -8.76
C PHE A 224 -0.73 2.61 -9.43
N PHE A 225 -1.05 1.32 -9.37
CA PHE A 225 -2.31 0.84 -9.87
C PHE A 225 -3.51 1.37 -9.08
N HIS A 226 -3.37 1.59 -7.77
CA HIS A 226 -4.37 2.31 -6.98
C HIS A 226 -4.54 3.76 -7.45
N VAL A 227 -3.46 4.48 -7.76
CA VAL A 227 -3.54 5.84 -8.33
C VAL A 227 -4.36 5.84 -9.63
N ILE A 228 -4.14 4.85 -10.49
CA ILE A 228 -4.93 4.65 -11.72
C ILE A 228 -6.41 4.37 -11.39
N GLN A 229 -6.69 3.41 -10.49
CA GLN A 229 -8.04 3.02 -10.10
C GLN A 229 -8.87 4.17 -9.52
N LEU A 230 -8.28 4.95 -8.61
CA LEU A 230 -8.90 6.14 -8.02
C LEU A 230 -9.10 7.27 -9.05
N GLY A 231 -8.32 7.26 -10.12
CA GLY A 231 -8.52 8.07 -11.32
C GLY A 231 -9.67 7.63 -12.22
N TYR A 232 -10.23 6.44 -12.02
CA TYR A 232 -11.46 6.02 -12.67
C TYR A 232 -12.67 6.30 -11.79
N ILE A 233 -12.63 5.79 -10.55
CA ILE A 233 -13.77 5.86 -9.65
C ILE A 233 -13.37 5.67 -8.18
N VAL A 234 -14.02 6.41 -7.29
CA VAL A 234 -13.88 6.32 -5.85
C VAL A 234 -15.22 5.87 -5.25
N ARG A 235 -15.34 4.58 -4.93
CA ARG A 235 -16.51 4.01 -4.22
C ARG A 235 -16.06 2.98 -3.20
N GLU A 236 -16.62 3.06 -2.00
CA GLU A 236 -16.27 2.17 -0.88
C GLU A 236 -16.36 0.67 -1.25
N MET A 237 -17.39 0.30 -2.02
CA MET A 237 -17.61 -1.09 -2.43
C MET A 237 -16.56 -1.65 -3.39
N ASP A 238 -15.79 -0.79 -4.07
CA ASP A 238 -14.81 -1.22 -5.06
C ASP A 238 -13.45 -1.56 -4.44
N PHE A 239 -13.17 -1.14 -3.19
CA PHE A 239 -11.84 -1.32 -2.57
C PHE A 239 -11.44 -2.78 -2.43
N TYR A 240 -12.38 -3.70 -2.18
CA TYR A 240 -12.08 -5.13 -2.23
C TYR A 240 -11.53 -5.53 -3.61
N PHE A 241 -12.19 -5.10 -4.69
CA PHE A 241 -11.78 -5.44 -6.05
C PHE A 241 -10.47 -4.73 -6.43
N PHE A 242 -10.30 -3.49 -5.99
CA PHE A 242 -9.09 -2.69 -6.24
C PHE A 242 -7.84 -3.35 -5.68
N GLU A 243 -7.86 -3.75 -4.42
CA GLU A 243 -6.73 -4.45 -3.78
C GLU A 243 -6.45 -5.79 -4.48
N MET A 244 -7.48 -6.59 -4.80
CA MET A 244 -7.28 -7.86 -5.52
C MET A 244 -6.64 -7.65 -6.90
N CYS A 245 -7.03 -6.61 -7.63
CA CYS A 245 -6.43 -6.30 -8.92
C CYS A 245 -5.04 -5.66 -8.79
N ALA A 246 -4.75 -4.93 -7.72
CA ALA A 246 -3.42 -4.41 -7.43
C ALA A 246 -2.44 -5.52 -7.08
N VAL A 247 -2.85 -6.50 -6.28
CA VAL A 247 -2.06 -7.72 -6.03
C VAL A 247 -1.85 -8.54 -7.31
N TRP A 248 -2.86 -8.62 -8.18
CA TRP A 248 -2.68 -9.20 -9.50
C TRP A 248 -1.66 -8.40 -10.35
N MET A 249 -1.66 -7.07 -10.25
CA MET A 249 -0.74 -6.21 -11.00
C MET A 249 0.72 -6.49 -10.65
N GLU A 250 1.02 -6.73 -9.36
CA GLU A 250 2.36 -7.12 -8.92
C GLU A 250 2.90 -8.33 -9.70
N ASP A 251 2.11 -9.39 -9.81
CA ASP A 251 2.45 -10.63 -10.52
C ASP A 251 2.53 -10.42 -12.04
N ARG A 252 1.70 -9.52 -12.58
CA ARG A 252 1.75 -9.19 -14.01
C ARG A 252 3.01 -8.45 -14.42
N ILE A 253 3.49 -7.56 -13.57
CA ILE A 253 4.68 -6.75 -13.83
C ILE A 253 5.96 -7.50 -13.44
N TYR A 254 5.91 -8.22 -12.32
CA TYR A 254 7.05 -8.91 -11.70
C TYR A 254 6.72 -10.38 -11.38
N ASP A 255 6.45 -11.19 -12.41
CA ASP A 255 6.12 -12.64 -12.32
C ASP A 255 7.11 -13.48 -11.50
N ASN A 256 8.35 -13.01 -11.36
CA ASN A 256 9.38 -13.67 -10.55
C ASN A 256 9.35 -13.31 -9.05
N ILE A 257 8.57 -12.31 -8.62
CA ILE A 257 8.45 -11.85 -7.24
C ILE A 257 7.08 -12.25 -6.68
N ASN A 258 7.01 -13.42 -6.06
CA ASN A 258 5.76 -14.01 -5.56
C ASN A 258 5.39 -13.54 -4.14
N ASP A 259 5.34 -12.23 -3.92
CA ASP A 259 5.02 -11.63 -2.61
C ASP A 259 3.62 -12.06 -2.14
N TYR A 260 2.64 -12.18 -3.04
CA TYR A 260 1.27 -12.57 -2.68
C TYR A 260 1.14 -13.96 -2.00
N TYR A 261 2.12 -14.86 -2.15
CA TYR A 261 2.11 -16.19 -1.51
C TYR A 261 2.00 -16.11 0.02
N GLN A 262 2.52 -15.06 0.65
CA GLN A 262 2.39 -14.89 2.10
C GLN A 262 0.95 -14.65 2.56
N TYR A 263 0.12 -14.05 1.71
CA TYR A 263 -1.24 -13.65 2.06
C TYR A 263 -2.31 -14.68 1.63
N LEU A 264 -1.97 -15.61 0.73
CA LEU A 264 -2.91 -16.62 0.20
C LEU A 264 -3.61 -17.41 1.32
N ARG A 265 -2.90 -17.80 2.37
CA ARG A 265 -3.50 -18.56 3.48
C ARG A 265 -4.53 -17.74 4.24
N TYR A 266 -4.31 -16.44 4.40
CA TYR A 266 -5.25 -15.53 5.02
C TYR A 266 -6.48 -15.35 4.13
N TYR A 267 -6.27 -15.07 2.85
CA TYR A 267 -7.36 -14.90 1.88
C TYR A 267 -8.24 -16.14 1.74
N LEU A 268 -7.65 -17.34 1.60
CA LEU A 268 -8.41 -18.59 1.48
C LEU A 268 -9.28 -18.91 2.70
N LYS A 269 -9.03 -18.26 3.84
CA LYS A 269 -9.87 -18.34 5.05
C LYS A 269 -10.89 -17.21 5.17
N ASN A 270 -10.71 -16.11 4.44
CA ASN A 270 -11.48 -14.88 4.52
C ASN A 270 -11.69 -14.32 3.11
N THR A 271 -12.35 -15.08 2.22
CA THR A 271 -12.46 -14.70 0.79
C THR A 271 -13.32 -13.45 0.57
N ASP A 272 -14.04 -13.00 1.58
CA ASP A 272 -14.75 -11.72 1.65
C ASP A 272 -13.82 -10.52 1.93
N LYS A 273 -12.52 -10.75 2.17
CA LYS A 273 -11.51 -9.71 2.36
C LYS A 273 -10.45 -9.71 1.24
N PRO A 274 -9.93 -8.53 0.87
CA PRO A 274 -8.86 -8.44 -0.11
C PRO A 274 -7.53 -8.98 0.44
N LEU A 275 -6.58 -9.21 -0.48
CA LEU A 275 -5.18 -9.57 -0.21
C LEU A 275 -4.34 -8.34 0.15
#